data_AF-A0A955RII9-F1
#
_entry.id   AF-A0A955RII9-F1
#
_cell.length_a   1.000
_cell.length_b   1.000
_cell.length_c   1.000
_cell.angle_alpha   90.00
_cell.angle_beta   90.00
_cell.angle_gamma   90.00
#
_symmetry.space_group_name_H-M   'P 1'
#
loop_
_entity.id
_entity.type
_entity.pdbx_description
1 polymer ?
#
loop_
_entity_poly.entity_id
_entity_poly.type
_entity_poly.pdbx_seq_one_letter_code
_entity_poly.pdbx_strand_id
1 'polypeptide(L)'
;MDAILVLGKAMYKTGIPDWILESRLSKCIEVLALYPDAQLILSGGKSHIIDSNSAKSEAEDMLNYLKGKFPDKIINRDIQLETESNSTIDQIIRLKLNFLSRNKFTKIALITDEIHMPRAFETIKHILGPDYSVEAHPAEVKIGGVWRKKIEEYERGNFEITKTTRFNKIKPGDHQEWSRLNKEFTSKPQAEKEAILSNKAPFPQ
;
A
#
# COMPACT_ATOMS: atom_id res chain seq x y z
N MET A 1 7.71 16.19 7.43
CA MET A 1 6.90 15.54 6.38
C MET A 1 5.57 16.27 6.28
N ASP A 2 4.97 16.31 5.10
CA ASP A 2 3.65 16.90 4.90
C ASP A 2 2.56 15.85 5.16
N ALA A 3 2.79 14.61 4.71
CA ALA A 3 1.86 13.50 4.91
C ALA A 3 2.58 12.20 5.30
N ILE A 4 1.90 11.38 6.10
CA ILE A 4 2.24 9.99 6.41
C ILE A 4 1.21 9.10 5.74
N LEU A 5 1.65 8.23 4.84
CA LEU A 5 0.81 7.31 4.09
C LEU A 5 1.00 5.90 4.63
N VAL A 6 -0.07 5.29 5.15
CA VAL A 6 -0.06 3.88 5.54
C VAL A 6 -0.82 3.08 4.51
N LEU A 7 -0.10 2.21 3.79
CA LEU A 7 -0.73 1.30 2.84
C LEU A 7 -1.39 0.13 3.59
N GLY A 8 -2.64 -0.12 3.26
CA GLY A 8 -3.44 -1.23 3.74
C GLY A 8 -2.95 -2.59 3.23
N LYS A 9 -3.50 -3.64 3.83
CA LYS A 9 -3.30 -5.04 3.49
C LYS A 9 -4.56 -5.79 3.87
N ALA A 10 -4.73 -6.98 3.31
CA ALA A 10 -5.78 -7.92 3.68
C ALA A 10 -6.00 -8.01 5.19
N MET A 11 -7.25 -7.79 5.61
CA MET A 11 -7.76 -7.89 6.97
C MET A 11 -8.41 -9.26 7.22
N TYR A 12 -8.37 -9.78 8.46
CA TYR A 12 -9.18 -10.95 8.81
C TYR A 12 -10.69 -10.64 8.81
N LYS A 13 -11.55 -11.67 8.63
CA LYS A 13 -13.03 -11.53 8.62
C LYS A 13 -13.59 -10.83 9.86
N THR A 14 -12.84 -10.90 10.96
CA THR A 14 -13.21 -10.32 12.25
C THR A 14 -12.98 -8.82 12.32
N GLY A 15 -12.48 -8.17 11.26
CA GLY A 15 -12.05 -6.76 11.31
C GLY A 15 -10.76 -6.57 12.10
N ILE A 16 -10.03 -7.65 12.39
CA ILE A 16 -8.73 -7.61 13.07
C ILE A 16 -7.64 -7.57 12.00
N PRO A 17 -6.69 -6.63 12.07
CA PRO A 17 -5.58 -6.60 11.13
C PRO A 17 -4.75 -7.88 11.25
N ASP A 18 -4.21 -8.36 10.13
CA ASP A 18 -3.20 -9.39 10.20
C ASP A 18 -1.93 -8.88 10.90
N TRP A 19 -1.07 -9.80 11.30
CA TRP A 19 0.16 -9.46 12.03
C TRP A 19 1.12 -8.56 11.22
N ILE A 20 1.03 -8.58 9.88
CA ILE A 20 1.79 -7.66 9.01
C ILE A 20 1.20 -6.25 9.11
N LEU A 21 -0.12 -6.11 8.98
CA LEU A 21 -0.80 -4.82 9.07
C LEU A 21 -0.71 -4.22 10.48
N GLU A 22 -0.80 -5.04 11.52
CA GLU A 22 -0.50 -4.62 12.90
C GLU A 22 0.91 -4.03 13.03
N SER A 23 1.91 -4.65 12.38
CA SER A 23 3.28 -4.13 12.37
C SER A 23 3.36 -2.77 11.65
N ARG A 24 2.65 -2.60 10.52
CA ARG A 24 2.54 -1.31 9.81
C ARG A 24 1.87 -0.23 10.67
N LEU A 25 0.79 -0.56 11.37
CA LEU A 25 0.08 0.37 12.25
C LEU A 25 0.91 0.73 13.49
N SER A 26 1.71 -0.20 14.01
CA SER A 26 2.67 0.10 15.08
C SER A 26 3.76 1.05 14.60
N LYS A 27 4.33 0.81 13.41
CA LYS A 27 5.29 1.72 12.77
C LYS A 27 4.69 3.10 12.51
N CYS A 28 3.40 3.18 12.17
CA CYS A 28 2.68 4.45 12.04
C CYS A 28 2.76 5.30 13.31
N ILE A 29 2.60 4.70 14.50
CA ILE A 29 2.71 5.43 15.76
C ILE A 29 4.13 5.98 15.98
N GLU A 30 5.15 5.21 15.64
CA GLU A 30 6.55 5.67 15.72
C GLU A 30 6.82 6.85 14.77
N VAL A 31 6.37 6.75 13.52
CA VAL A 31 6.57 7.79 12.51
C VAL A 31 5.78 9.06 12.85
N LEU A 32 4.57 8.93 13.41
CA LEU A 32 3.81 10.09 13.93
C LEU A 32 4.55 10.84 15.04
N ALA A 33 5.37 10.16 15.84
CA ALA A 33 6.19 10.82 16.86
C ALA A 33 7.35 11.61 16.25
N LEU A 34 7.87 11.18 15.10
CA LEU A 34 8.93 11.88 14.36
C LEU A 34 8.38 13.09 13.58
N TYR A 35 7.15 12.97 13.07
CA TYR A 35 6.49 14.00 12.27
C TYR A 35 5.11 14.35 12.85
N PRO A 36 5.06 15.02 14.01
CA PRO A 36 3.80 15.26 14.72
C PRO A 36 2.78 16.07 13.92
N ASP A 37 3.23 16.96 13.05
CA ASP A 37 2.38 17.86 12.27
C ASP A 37 1.96 17.29 10.90
N ALA A 38 2.46 16.11 10.52
CA ALA A 38 2.12 15.50 9.24
C ALA A 38 0.68 14.97 9.23
N GLN A 39 0.00 15.14 8.09
CA GLN A 39 -1.33 14.58 7.87
C GLN A 39 -1.23 13.05 7.77
N LEU A 40 -1.92 12.32 8.65
CA LEU A 40 -2.04 10.87 8.53
C LEU A 40 -3.11 10.53 7.50
N ILE A 41 -2.75 9.68 6.54
CA ILE A 41 -3.65 9.12 5.54
C ILE A 41 -3.54 7.59 5.58
N LEU A 42 -4.66 6.93 5.84
CA LEU A 42 -4.78 5.46 5.79
C LEU A 42 -5.43 5.08 4.46
N SER A 43 -4.83 4.15 3.71
CA SER A 43 -5.32 3.79 2.37
C SER A 43 -5.52 2.31 2.22
N GLY A 44 -6.72 1.92 1.80
CA GLY A 44 -7.09 0.55 1.47
C GLY A 44 -8.60 0.43 1.37
N GLY A 45 -9.09 -0.01 0.20
CA GLY A 45 -10.52 -0.22 -0.01
C GLY A 45 -11.02 -1.56 0.50
N LYS A 46 -11.95 -2.20 -0.21
CA LYS A 46 -12.57 -3.44 0.25
C LYS A 46 -11.61 -4.63 0.09
N SER A 47 -11.38 -5.37 1.17
CA SER A 47 -10.60 -6.60 1.14
C SER A 47 -11.36 -7.70 0.37
N HIS A 48 -10.94 -7.99 -0.86
CA HIS A 48 -11.55 -9.03 -1.70
C HIS A 48 -11.22 -10.48 -1.26
N ILE A 49 -10.22 -10.65 -0.39
CA ILE A 49 -9.64 -11.98 -0.12
C ILE A 49 -10.39 -12.68 1.02
N ILE A 50 -10.96 -11.92 1.96
CA ILE A 50 -11.35 -12.50 3.24
C ILE A 50 -12.85 -12.30 3.53
N ASP A 51 -13.47 -11.17 3.22
CA ASP A 51 -14.94 -11.03 3.29
C ASP A 51 -15.47 -9.98 2.31
N SER A 52 -15.95 -10.44 1.14
CA SER A 52 -16.58 -9.56 0.14
C SER A 52 -17.89 -8.91 0.62
N ASN A 53 -18.45 -9.35 1.77
CA ASN A 53 -19.66 -8.80 2.36
C ASN A 53 -19.38 -7.80 3.49
N SER A 54 -18.12 -7.58 3.88
CA SER A 54 -17.79 -6.50 4.80
C SER A 54 -18.18 -5.16 4.19
N ALA A 55 -19.01 -4.40 4.91
CA ALA A 55 -19.36 -3.04 4.51
C ALA A 55 -18.17 -2.07 4.66
N LYS A 56 -17.16 -2.44 5.46
CA LYS A 56 -16.02 -1.58 5.81
C LYS A 56 -14.80 -1.83 4.92
N SER A 57 -14.09 -0.76 4.64
CA SER A 57 -12.80 -0.75 3.96
C SER A 57 -11.64 -1.04 4.92
N GLU A 58 -10.50 -1.48 4.39
CA GLU A 58 -9.27 -1.70 5.17
C GLU A 58 -8.85 -0.42 5.92
N ALA A 59 -8.98 0.76 5.30
CA ALA A 59 -8.64 2.03 5.91
C ALA A 59 -9.53 2.35 7.14
N GLU A 60 -10.82 2.02 7.10
CA GLU A 60 -11.72 2.21 8.24
C GLU A 60 -11.37 1.27 9.40
N ASP A 61 -11.04 0.01 9.10
CA ASP A 61 -10.64 -0.94 10.14
C ASP A 61 -9.28 -0.60 10.75
N MET A 62 -8.34 -0.10 9.94
CA MET A 62 -7.08 0.45 10.43
C MET A 62 -7.31 1.61 11.41
N LEU A 63 -8.23 2.53 11.08
CA LEU A 63 -8.58 3.63 11.99
C LEU A 63 -9.19 3.12 13.30
N ASN A 64 -10.11 2.15 13.22
CA ASN A 64 -10.74 1.56 14.40
C ASN A 64 -9.70 0.88 15.30
N TYR A 65 -8.77 0.14 14.70
CA TYR A 65 -7.66 -0.48 15.42
C TYR A 65 -6.79 0.56 16.13
N LEU A 66 -6.38 1.61 15.42
CA LEU A 66 -5.54 2.67 15.98
C LEU A 66 -6.25 3.39 17.15
N LYS A 67 -7.55 3.69 17.03
CA LYS A 67 -8.35 4.28 18.10
C LYS A 67 -8.46 3.36 19.32
N GLY A 68 -8.59 2.06 19.11
CA GLY A 68 -8.70 1.09 20.21
C GLY A 68 -7.37 0.83 20.93
N LYS A 69 -6.27 0.69 20.17
CA LYS A 69 -4.97 0.29 20.73
C LYS A 69 -4.09 1.47 21.15
N PHE A 70 -4.24 2.63 20.50
CA PHE A 70 -3.42 3.81 20.74
C PHE A 70 -4.27 5.09 20.86
N PRO A 71 -5.32 5.11 21.71
CA PRO A 71 -6.28 6.22 21.78
C PRO A 71 -5.59 7.58 21.98
N ASP A 72 -4.64 7.68 22.91
CA ASP A 72 -3.95 8.93 23.23
C ASP A 72 -3.11 9.49 22.08
N LYS A 73 -2.70 8.63 21.14
CA LYS A 73 -1.90 9.04 19.97
C LYS A 73 -2.75 9.53 18.81
N ILE A 74 -4.06 9.26 18.86
CA ILE A 74 -4.99 9.38 17.72
C ILE A 74 -6.16 10.32 18.01
N ILE A 75 -6.59 10.45 19.27
CA ILE A 75 -7.83 11.13 19.70
C ILE A 75 -8.03 12.54 19.13
N ASN A 76 -6.95 13.31 18.96
CA ASN A 76 -7.00 14.70 18.47
C ASN A 76 -6.51 14.87 17.03
N ARG A 77 -6.31 13.78 16.29
CA ARG A 77 -5.84 13.84 14.91
C ARG A 77 -7.02 13.79 13.94
N ASP A 78 -7.02 14.73 13.00
CA ASP A 78 -7.79 14.56 11.77
C ASP A 78 -7.08 13.51 10.91
N ILE A 79 -7.75 12.39 10.61
CA ILE A 79 -7.18 11.27 9.86
C ILE A 79 -7.99 11.11 8.59
N GLN A 80 -7.31 11.19 7.45
CA GLN A 80 -7.91 11.02 6.14
C GLN A 80 -7.90 9.54 5.76
N LEU A 81 -9.00 9.09 5.14
CA LEU A 81 -9.17 7.70 4.72
C LEU A 81 -9.36 7.63 3.21
N GLU A 82 -8.60 6.76 2.56
CA GLU A 82 -8.82 6.35 1.19
C GLU A 82 -9.41 4.92 1.20
N THR A 83 -10.67 4.79 0.79
CA THR A 83 -11.50 3.59 1.03
C THR A 83 -11.96 2.89 -0.25
N GLU A 84 -11.50 3.31 -1.42
CA GLU A 84 -12.02 2.86 -2.72
C GLU A 84 -11.04 2.02 -3.52
N SER A 85 -9.77 1.98 -3.12
CA SER A 85 -8.72 1.29 -3.84
C SER A 85 -8.83 -0.23 -3.76
N ASN A 86 -8.42 -0.91 -4.83
CA ASN A 86 -8.44 -2.38 -4.93
C ASN A 86 -7.05 -3.00 -5.19
N SER A 87 -6.01 -2.18 -5.29
CA SER A 87 -4.63 -2.61 -5.56
C SER A 87 -3.65 -1.52 -5.11
N THR A 88 -2.39 -1.88 -4.89
CA THR A 88 -1.34 -0.91 -4.51
C THR A 88 -1.18 0.23 -5.52
N ILE A 89 -1.29 -0.07 -6.82
CA ILE A 89 -1.20 0.96 -7.87
C ILE A 89 -2.41 1.90 -7.78
N ASP A 90 -3.62 1.35 -7.61
CA ASP A 90 -4.84 2.15 -7.47
C ASP A 90 -4.82 3.01 -6.20
N GLN A 91 -4.36 2.45 -5.07
CA GLN A 91 -4.09 3.19 -3.82
C GLN A 91 -3.24 4.41 -4.10
N ILE A 92 -2.06 4.24 -4.73
CA ILE A 92 -1.13 5.33 -4.98
C ILE A 92 -1.73 6.40 -5.90
N ILE A 93 -2.42 6.00 -6.97
CA ILE A 93 -3.04 6.94 -7.92
C ILE A 93 -4.13 7.76 -7.20
N ARG A 94 -4.97 7.12 -6.39
CA ARG A 94 -6.03 7.79 -5.63
C ARG A 94 -5.44 8.71 -4.56
N LEU A 95 -4.41 8.26 -3.85
CA LEU A 95 -3.65 9.08 -2.91
C LEU A 95 -3.13 10.35 -3.59
N LYS A 96 -2.49 10.23 -4.75
CA LYS A 96 -2.03 11.38 -5.54
C LYS A 96 -3.17 12.34 -5.86
N LEU A 97 -4.23 11.85 -6.49
CA LEU A 97 -5.30 12.69 -7.06
C LEU A 97 -6.21 13.31 -6.01
N ASN A 98 -6.53 12.57 -4.95
CA ASN A 98 -7.59 12.94 -4.03
C ASN A 98 -7.06 13.55 -2.73
N PHE A 99 -5.80 13.29 -2.38
CA PHE A 99 -5.23 13.73 -1.11
C PHE A 99 -3.99 14.59 -1.33
N LEU A 100 -2.94 14.06 -1.98
CA LEU A 100 -1.66 14.74 -2.05
C LEU A 100 -1.71 16.02 -2.90
N SER A 101 -2.19 15.94 -4.15
CA SER A 101 -2.26 17.09 -5.04
C SER A 101 -3.22 18.17 -4.54
N ARG A 102 -4.36 17.77 -3.98
CA ARG A 102 -5.37 18.71 -3.45
C ARG A 102 -4.85 19.51 -2.27
N ASN A 103 -4.10 18.86 -1.37
CA ASN A 103 -3.55 19.49 -0.19
C ASN A 103 -2.12 20.03 -0.39
N LYS A 104 -1.55 19.91 -1.61
CA LYS A 104 -0.17 20.31 -1.95
C LYS A 104 0.89 19.61 -1.08
N PHE A 105 0.63 18.39 -0.65
CA PHE A 105 1.59 17.58 0.09
C PHE A 105 2.62 17.00 -0.86
N THR A 106 3.89 17.33 -0.66
CA THR A 106 5.01 16.93 -1.54
C THR A 106 6.07 16.12 -0.81
N LYS A 107 6.15 16.21 0.52
CA LYS A 107 7.05 15.42 1.37
C LYS A 107 6.30 14.31 2.07
N ILE A 108 6.55 13.07 1.66
CA ILE A 108 5.72 11.92 1.99
C ILE A 108 6.53 10.91 2.79
N ALA A 109 6.04 10.52 3.97
CA ALA A 109 6.50 9.33 4.68
C ALA A 109 5.63 8.13 4.25
N LEU A 110 6.23 7.14 3.60
CA LEU A 110 5.54 5.91 3.18
C LEU A 110 5.74 4.80 4.21
N ILE A 111 4.64 4.23 4.68
CA ILE A 111 4.62 3.10 5.60
C ILE A 111 3.99 1.89 4.92
N THR A 112 4.77 0.82 4.86
CA THR A 112 4.34 -0.54 4.57
C THR A 112 5.30 -1.51 5.25
N ASP A 113 5.18 -2.81 5.04
CA ASP A 113 6.14 -3.77 5.60
C ASP A 113 7.45 -3.83 4.81
N GLU A 114 8.52 -4.22 5.48
CA GLU A 114 9.87 -4.32 4.90
C GLU A 114 9.99 -5.25 3.69
N ILE A 115 9.13 -6.27 3.56
CA ILE A 115 9.18 -7.20 2.43
C ILE A 115 8.52 -6.57 1.19
N HIS A 116 7.40 -5.87 1.38
CA HIS A 116 6.69 -5.16 0.31
C HIS A 116 7.31 -3.80 -0.06
N MET A 117 8.05 -3.19 0.87
CA MET A 117 8.61 -1.83 0.73
C MET A 117 9.38 -1.59 -0.58
N PRO A 118 10.28 -2.48 -1.05
CA PRO A 118 11.05 -2.21 -2.27
C PRO A 118 10.15 -1.95 -3.49
N ARG A 119 9.11 -2.77 -3.66
CA ARG A 119 8.14 -2.60 -4.75
C ARG A 119 7.28 -1.37 -4.54
N ALA A 120 6.73 -1.19 -3.34
CA ALA A 120 5.84 -0.08 -3.03
C ALA A 120 6.53 1.27 -3.22
N PHE A 121 7.77 1.40 -2.73
CA PHE A 121 8.56 2.62 -2.77
C PHE A 121 8.90 3.06 -4.20
N GLU A 122 9.39 2.15 -5.02
CA GLU A 122 9.69 2.45 -6.42
C GLU A 122 8.40 2.76 -7.20
N THR A 123 7.33 2.02 -6.92
CA THR A 123 6.02 2.27 -7.54
C THR A 123 5.49 3.67 -7.21
N ILE A 124 5.52 4.07 -5.93
CA ILE A 124 5.01 5.38 -5.54
C ILE A 124 5.87 6.51 -6.10
N LYS A 125 7.19 6.41 -6.04
CA LYS A 125 8.08 7.43 -6.61
C LYS A 125 7.83 7.62 -8.10
N HIS A 126 7.65 6.51 -8.82
CA HIS A 126 7.42 6.55 -10.24
C HIS A 126 6.03 7.11 -10.61
N ILE A 127 4.97 6.79 -9.86
CA ILE A 127 3.63 7.32 -10.12
C ILE A 127 3.52 8.80 -9.73
N LEU A 128 4.10 9.18 -8.58
CA LEU A 128 4.10 10.55 -8.08
C LEU A 128 4.93 11.46 -9.00
N GLY A 129 6.11 11.00 -9.42
CA GLY A 129 7.03 11.76 -10.26
C GLY A 129 7.98 12.63 -9.44
N PRO A 130 8.81 13.44 -10.12
CA PRO A 130 9.93 14.17 -9.51
C PRO A 130 9.49 15.29 -8.54
N ASP A 131 8.24 15.73 -8.60
CA ASP A 131 7.72 16.81 -7.75
C ASP A 131 7.47 16.38 -6.29
N TYR A 132 7.64 15.09 -5.99
CA TYR A 132 7.41 14.51 -4.67
C TYR A 132 8.70 13.91 -4.11
N SER A 133 8.95 14.19 -2.82
CA SER A 133 9.98 13.52 -2.03
C SER A 133 9.33 12.44 -1.18
N VAL A 134 9.75 11.18 -1.34
CA VAL A 134 9.22 10.05 -0.58
C VAL A 134 10.32 9.46 0.30
N GLU A 135 10.04 9.33 1.60
CA GLU A 135 10.87 8.65 2.59
C GLU A 135 10.21 7.32 2.97
N ALA A 136 11.00 6.24 2.97
CA ALA A 136 10.52 4.90 3.31
C ALA A 136 10.64 4.63 4.82
N HIS A 137 9.56 4.18 5.44
CA HIS A 137 9.53 3.70 6.83
C HIS A 137 9.00 2.27 6.89
N PRO A 138 9.85 1.28 6.58
CA PRO A 138 9.44 -0.12 6.57
C PRO A 138 9.12 -0.61 7.98
N ALA A 139 7.98 -1.29 8.11
CA ALA A 139 7.62 -2.02 9.32
C ALA A 139 8.28 -3.41 9.31
N GLU A 140 8.99 -3.74 10.37
CA GLU A 140 9.58 -5.04 10.56
C GLU A 140 8.49 -6.10 10.75
N VAL A 141 8.62 -7.23 10.05
CA VAL A 141 7.65 -8.32 10.10
C VAL A 141 8.24 -9.53 10.80
N LYS A 142 7.57 -10.02 11.84
CA LYS A 142 8.01 -11.17 12.65
C LYS A 142 7.66 -12.49 11.98
N ILE A 143 8.28 -12.74 10.83
CA ILE A 143 8.17 -14.00 10.08
C ILE A 143 9.56 -14.54 9.76
N GLY A 144 9.74 -15.84 9.91
CA GLY A 144 11.00 -16.52 9.67
C GLY A 144 10.85 -17.74 8.76
N GLY A 145 11.99 -18.36 8.48
CA GLY A 145 12.06 -19.65 7.81
C GLY A 145 11.48 -19.66 6.40
N VAL A 146 10.87 -20.80 6.03
CA VAL A 146 10.36 -21.06 4.67
C VAL A 146 9.26 -20.07 4.28
N TRP A 147 8.40 -19.68 5.23
CA TRP A 147 7.31 -18.75 4.95
C TRP A 147 7.81 -17.35 4.60
N ARG A 148 8.84 -16.84 5.28
CA ARG A 148 9.47 -15.57 4.93
C ARG A 148 10.02 -15.60 3.50
N LYS A 149 10.82 -16.64 3.18
CA LYS A 149 11.42 -16.79 1.84
C LYS A 149 10.37 -16.81 0.73
N LYS A 150 9.26 -17.52 0.93
CA LYS A 150 8.15 -17.57 -0.04
C LYS A 150 7.53 -16.19 -0.29
N ILE A 151 7.34 -15.39 0.76
CA ILE A 151 6.76 -14.04 0.62
C ILE A 151 7.75 -13.09 -0.07
N GLU A 152 9.04 -13.18 0.28
CA GLU A 152 10.10 -12.41 -0.37
C GLU A 152 10.21 -12.75 -1.87
N GLU A 153 10.15 -14.04 -2.22
CA GLU A 153 10.13 -14.51 -3.60
C GLU A 153 8.88 -14.02 -4.36
N TYR A 154 7.72 -14.07 -3.73
CA TYR A 154 6.46 -13.52 -4.26
C TYR A 154 6.57 -12.02 -4.57
N GLU A 155 7.03 -11.22 -3.61
CA GLU A 155 7.16 -9.77 -3.78
C GLU A 155 8.24 -9.40 -4.80
N ARG A 156 9.36 -10.14 -4.84
CA ARG A 156 10.41 -9.97 -5.86
C ARG A 156 9.87 -10.27 -7.26
N GLY A 157 9.12 -11.36 -7.43
CA GLY A 157 8.49 -11.69 -8.72
C GLY A 157 7.52 -10.59 -9.18
N ASN A 158 6.66 -10.12 -8.28
CA ASN A 158 5.75 -9.00 -8.56
C ASN A 158 6.49 -7.71 -8.89
N PHE A 159 7.63 -7.44 -8.26
CA PHE A 159 8.43 -6.26 -8.53
C PHE A 159 9.03 -6.31 -9.94
N GLU A 160 9.61 -7.43 -10.35
CA GLU A 160 10.16 -7.61 -11.70
C GLU A 160 9.08 -7.53 -12.78
N ILE A 161 7.88 -8.05 -12.51
CA ILE A 161 6.74 -7.91 -13.41
C ILE A 161 6.33 -6.44 -13.51
N THR A 162 6.20 -5.74 -12.37
CA THR A 162 5.88 -4.31 -12.35
C THR A 162 6.91 -3.51 -13.15
N LYS A 163 8.20 -3.80 -12.97
CA LYS A 163 9.29 -3.15 -13.70
C LYS A 163 9.21 -3.36 -15.20
N THR A 164 9.11 -4.62 -15.63
CA THR A 164 9.11 -4.97 -17.06
C THR A 164 7.84 -4.57 -17.79
N THR A 165 6.70 -4.52 -17.10
CA THR A 165 5.39 -4.22 -17.71
C THR A 165 4.93 -2.79 -17.52
N ARG A 166 5.54 -2.03 -16.59
CA ARG A 166 5.16 -0.65 -16.25
C ARG A 166 6.34 0.30 -16.26
N PHE A 167 7.31 0.16 -15.34
CA PHE A 167 8.41 1.15 -15.19
C PHE A 167 9.16 1.39 -16.51
N ASN A 168 9.43 0.33 -17.27
CA ASN A 168 10.15 0.47 -18.54
C ASN A 168 9.34 1.11 -19.66
N LYS A 169 8.01 1.27 -19.50
CA LYS A 169 7.09 1.72 -20.54
C LYS A 169 6.43 3.07 -20.24
N ILE A 170 6.37 3.45 -18.97
CA ILE A 170 5.66 4.64 -18.51
C ILE A 170 6.69 5.67 -18.07
N LYS A 171 6.45 6.96 -18.33
CA LYS A 171 7.33 8.02 -17.82
C LYS A 171 7.04 8.29 -16.34
N PRO A 172 8.03 8.63 -15.51
CA PRO A 172 7.78 9.06 -14.14
C PRO A 172 6.78 10.24 -14.10
N GLY A 173 5.81 10.17 -13.19
CA GLY A 173 4.74 11.17 -13.02
C GLY A 173 3.48 10.95 -13.89
N ASP A 174 3.54 10.08 -14.90
CA ASP A 174 2.42 9.76 -15.80
C ASP A 174 1.42 8.78 -15.17
N HIS A 175 0.76 9.25 -14.12
CA HIS A 175 -0.26 8.52 -13.38
C HIS A 175 -1.49 8.13 -14.24
N GLN A 176 -1.71 8.81 -15.38
CA GLN A 176 -2.81 8.49 -16.30
C GLN A 176 -2.51 7.18 -17.05
N GLU A 177 -1.31 7.04 -17.61
CA GLU A 177 -0.90 5.81 -18.27
C GLU A 177 -0.77 4.64 -17.29
N TRP A 178 -0.32 4.91 -16.05
CA TRP A 178 -0.39 3.94 -14.96
C TRP A 178 -1.82 3.45 -14.70
N SER A 179 -2.80 4.36 -14.64
CA SER A 179 -4.21 3.98 -14.45
C SER A 179 -4.74 3.14 -15.61
N ARG A 180 -4.42 3.53 -16.86
CA ARG A 180 -4.84 2.81 -18.07
C ARG A 180 -4.32 1.37 -18.08
N LEU A 181 -3.01 1.21 -17.87
CA LEU A 181 -2.37 -0.10 -17.84
C LEU A 181 -2.79 -0.95 -16.62
N ASN A 182 -3.06 -0.33 -15.48
CA ASN A 182 -3.60 -1.04 -14.32
C ASN A 182 -4.99 -1.61 -14.64
N LYS A 183 -5.90 -0.79 -15.20
CA LYS A 183 -7.23 -1.23 -15.63
C LYS A 183 -7.14 -2.40 -16.61
N GLU A 184 -6.32 -2.27 -17.65
CA GLU A 184 -6.10 -3.31 -18.67
C GLU A 184 -5.64 -4.65 -18.05
N PHE A 185 -4.74 -4.61 -17.07
CA PHE A 185 -4.30 -5.84 -16.39
C PHE A 185 -5.36 -6.40 -15.45
N THR A 186 -6.05 -5.55 -14.69
CA THR A 186 -7.11 -6.00 -13.77
C THR A 186 -8.30 -6.61 -14.49
N SER A 187 -8.60 -6.20 -15.72
CA SER A 187 -9.67 -6.77 -16.55
C SER A 187 -9.33 -8.13 -17.17
N LYS A 188 -8.06 -8.57 -17.16
CA LYS A 188 -7.67 -9.88 -17.70
C LYS A 188 -8.22 -11.04 -16.86
N PRO A 189 -8.59 -12.18 -17.47
CA PRO A 189 -8.93 -13.40 -16.75
C PRO A 189 -7.80 -13.84 -15.81
N GLN A 190 -8.18 -14.50 -14.70
CA GLN A 190 -7.22 -14.97 -13.69
C GLN A 190 -6.15 -15.90 -14.29
N ALA A 191 -6.53 -16.82 -15.17
CA ALA A 191 -5.61 -17.72 -15.86
C ALA A 191 -4.58 -16.97 -16.73
N GLU A 192 -4.96 -15.83 -17.32
CA GLU A 192 -4.05 -15.00 -18.11
C GLU A 192 -3.09 -14.21 -17.20
N LYS A 193 -3.58 -13.70 -16.07
CA LYS A 193 -2.73 -13.09 -15.03
C LYS A 193 -1.73 -14.11 -14.50
N GLU A 194 -2.17 -15.32 -14.22
CA GLU A 194 -1.33 -16.43 -13.76
C GLU A 194 -0.33 -16.87 -14.83
N ALA A 195 -0.69 -16.91 -16.11
CA ALA A 195 0.26 -17.19 -17.19
C ALA A 195 1.33 -16.09 -17.34
N ILE A 196 0.98 -14.82 -17.10
CA ILE A 196 1.94 -13.71 -17.06
C ILE A 196 2.86 -13.82 -15.84
N LEU A 197 2.31 -14.28 -14.70
CA LEU A 197 3.04 -14.47 -13.44
C LEU A 197 3.95 -15.72 -13.49
N SER A 198 3.48 -16.84 -14.05
CA SER A 198 4.17 -18.13 -14.10
C SER A 198 5.28 -18.20 -15.15
N ASN A 199 5.15 -17.46 -16.25
CA ASN A 199 6.22 -17.29 -17.23
C ASN A 199 7.39 -16.43 -16.71
N LYS A 200 7.28 -15.84 -15.50
CA LYS A 200 8.29 -14.92 -14.94
C LYS A 200 8.67 -15.17 -13.48
N ALA A 201 7.93 -15.97 -12.72
CA ALA A 201 8.28 -16.41 -11.38
C ALA A 201 7.75 -17.82 -11.10
N PRO A 202 8.56 -18.72 -10.51
CA PRO A 202 8.10 -20.06 -10.19
C PRO A 202 7.15 -20.00 -8.98
N PHE A 203 5.86 -20.21 -9.20
CA PHE A 203 4.95 -20.59 -8.13
C PHE A 203 4.79 -22.10 -8.12
N PRO A 204 5.06 -22.80 -7.01
CA PRO A 204 4.55 -24.15 -6.81
C PRO A 204 3.07 -24.09 -6.45
N GLN A 205 2.30 -24.99 -7.06
CA GLN A 205 0.91 -25.29 -6.75
C GLN A 205 0.73 -25.72 -5.29
#